data_AF-A0A381Q2S1-F1
#
_entry.id   AF-A0A381Q2S1-F1
#
_cell.length_a   1.000
_cell.length_b   1.000
_cell.length_c   1.000
_cell.angle_alpha   90.00
_cell.angle_beta   90.00
_cell.angle_gamma   90.00
#
_symmetry.space_group_name_H-M   'P 1'
#
loop_
_entity.id
_entity.type
_entity.pdbx_description
1 polymer ?
#
loop_
_entity_poly.entity_id
_entity_poly.type
_entity_poly.pdbx_seq_one_letter_code
_entity_poly.pdbx_strand_id
1 'polypeptide(L)' 'MGNIGLPELVMIFLVLLLLFGGKRLPGLARGFAKSLREFRGALNETKEEIRKSEDSEE' A
#
# COMPACT_ATOMS: atom_id res chain seq x y z
N MET A 1 5.24 -27.49 12.83
CA MET A 1 5.22 -26.94 11.45
C MET A 1 5.74 -25.52 11.56
N GLY A 2 6.77 -25.20 10.76
CA GLY A 2 7.66 -24.06 11.01
C GLY A 2 6.94 -22.71 11.03
N ASN A 3 7.00 -22.03 12.18
CA ASN A 3 6.68 -20.61 12.24
C ASN A 3 7.86 -19.88 11.61
N ILE A 4 7.61 -19.12 10.55
CA ILE A 4 8.60 -18.14 10.06
C ILE A 4 8.79 -17.14 11.18
N GLY A 5 9.93 -17.24 11.86
CA GLY A 5 10.29 -16.36 12.94
C GLY A 5 10.84 -15.04 12.41
N LEU A 6 11.08 -14.12 13.33
CA LEU A 6 11.83 -12.90 13.05
C LEU A 6 13.17 -13.16 12.34
N PRO A 7 13.97 -14.18 12.71
CA PRO A 7 15.25 -14.45 12.03
C PRO A 7 15.09 -14.79 10.54
N GLU A 8 14.14 -15.64 10.19
CA GLU A 8 13.88 -16.04 8.81
C GLU A 8 13.37 -14.86 7.97
N LEU A 9 12.51 -14.02 8.55
CA LEU A 9 12.01 -12.81 7.88
C LEU A 9 13.15 -11.82 7.59
N VAL A 10 14.06 -11.62 8.55
CA VAL A 10 15.24 -10.77 8.36
C VAL A 10 16.14 -11.32 7.26
N MET A 11 16.36 -12.64 7.20
CA MET A 11 17.16 -13.27 6.14
C MET A 11 16.56 -13.03 4.76
N ILE A 12 15.24 -13.24 4.61
CA ILE A 12 14.52 -12.97 3.35
C ILE A 12 14.64 -11.50 2.97
N PHE A 13 14.44 -10.61 3.94
CA PHE A 13 14.58 -9.17 3.73
C PHE A 13 15.99 -8.79 3.26
N LEU A 14 17.03 -9.41 3.83
CA LEU A 14 18.42 -9.19 3.45
C LEU A 14 18.68 -9.62 2.00
N VAL A 15 18.14 -10.76 1.58
CA VAL A 15 18.21 -11.22 0.17
C VAL A 15 17.51 -10.22 -0.75
N LEU A 16 16.31 -9.75 -0.40
CA LEU A 16 15.61 -8.71 -1.17
C LEU A 16 16.41 -7.41 -1.24
N LEU A 17 17.05 -7.01 -0.15
CA LEU A 17 17.93 -5.84 -0.14
C LEU A 17 19.17 -6.02 -1.01
N LEU A 18 19.72 -7.22 -1.14
CA LEU A 18 20.83 -7.49 -2.05
C LEU A 18 20.39 -7.44 -3.53
N LEU A 19 19.21 -7.98 -3.85
CA LEU A 19 18.68 -7.98 -5.22
C LEU A 19 18.26 -6.58 -5.69
N PHE A 20 17.50 -5.86 -4.86
CA PHE A 20 16.94 -4.56 -5.21
C PHE A 20 17.81 -3.39 -4.76
N GLY A 21 18.69 -3.57 -3.78
CA GLY A 21 19.46 -2.50 -3.14
C GLY A 21 18.65 -1.72 -2.11
N GLY A 22 19.24 -1.43 -0.95
CA GLY A 22 18.57 -0.70 0.13
C GLY A 22 18.09 0.72 -0.20
N LYS A 23 18.55 1.31 -1.31
CA LYS A 23 18.09 2.62 -1.79
C LYS A 23 16.80 2.54 -2.63
N ARG A 24 16.51 1.41 -3.28
CA ARG A 24 15.32 1.26 -4.14
C ARG A 24 14.06 1.00 -3.32
N LEU A 25 14.18 0.25 -2.21
CA LEU A 25 13.04 -0.13 -1.37
C LEU A 25 12.27 1.08 -0.79
N PRO A 26 12.92 2.12 -0.23
CA PRO A 26 12.23 3.31 0.26
C PRO A 26 11.59 4.12 -0.87
N GLY A 27 12.19 4.14 -2.06
CA GLY A 27 11.64 4.81 -3.24
C GLY A 27 10.34 4.14 -3.72
N LEU A 28 10.35 2.81 -3.83
CA LEU A 28 9.18 2.02 -4.20
C LEU A 28 8.07 2.15 -3.15
N ALA A 29 8.40 2.06 -1.87
CA ALA A 29 7.44 2.23 -0.78
C ALA A 29 6.78 3.61 -0.80
N ARG A 30 7.55 4.69 -1.01
CA ARG A 30 7.01 6.05 -1.13
C ARG A 30 6.10 6.21 -2.36
N GLY A 31 6.50 5.68 -3.51
CA GLY A 31 5.68 5.71 -4.73
C GLY A 31 4.36 4.95 -4.57
N PHE A 32 4.43 3.73 -4.02
CA PHE A 32 3.25 2.92 -3.73
C PHE A 32 2.34 3.57 -2.68
N ALA A 33 2.90 4.12 -1.60
CA ALA A 33 2.14 4.82 -0.57
C ALA A 33 1.41 6.05 -1.13
N LYS A 34 2.06 6.82 -2.01
CA LYS A 34 1.44 7.95 -2.70
C LYS A 34 0.28 7.49 -3.59
N SER A 35 0.49 6.45 -4.39
CA SER A 35 -0.56 5.87 -5.25
C SER A 35 -1.74 5.34 -4.44
N LEU A 36 -1.49 4.63 -3.33
CA LEU A 36 -2.55 4.15 -2.45
C LEU A 36 -3.33 5.29 -1.79
N ARG A 37 -2.67 6.40 -1.44
CA ARG A 37 -3.32 7.59 -0.89
C ARG A 37 -4.22 8.27 -1.91
N GLU A 38 -3.73 8.45 -3.14
CA GLU A 38 -4.51 9.03 -4.24
C GLU A 38 -5.71 8.14 -4.60
N PHE A 39 -5.49 6.82 -4.68
CA PHE A 39 -6.55 5.85 -4.94
C PHE A 39 -7.64 5.88 -3.85
N ARG A 40 -7.25 5.91 -2.57
CA ARG A 40 -8.20 6.05 -1.45
C ARG A 40 -8.95 7.38 -1.49
N GLY A 41 -8.30 8.47 -1.90
CA GLY A 41 -8.93 9.77 -2.08
C GLY A 41 -10.04 9.71 -3.13
N ALA A 42 -9.73 9.21 -4.33
CA ALA A 42 -10.68 9.06 -5.42
C ALA A 42 -11.88 8.16 -5.03
N LEU A 43 -11.62 7.04 -4.35
CA LEU A 43 -12.69 6.16 -3.87
C LEU A 43 -13.64 6.85 -2.89
N ASN A 44 -13.13 7.72 -2.01
CA ASN A 44 -13.94 8.45 -1.05
C ASN A 44 -14.80 9.52 -1.73
N GLU A 45 -14.23 10.25 -2.69
CA GLU A 45 -14.95 11.27 -3.48
C GLU A 45 -16.10 10.63 -4.27
N THR A 46 -15.83 9.53 -4.98
CA THR A 46 -16.87 8.76 -5.68
C THR A 46 -17.97 8.27 -4.73
N LYS A 47 -17.61 7.82 -3.52
CA LYS A 47 -18.59 7.37 -2.53
C LYS A 47 -19.47 8.51 -2.02
N GLU A 48 -18.91 9.71 -1.89
CA GLU A 48 -19.63 10.90 -1.44
C GLU A 48 -20.58 11.42 -2.54
N GLU A 49 -20.15 11.41 -3.80
CA GLU A 49 -21.00 11.73 -4.95
C GLU A 49 -22.20 10.79 -5.05
N ILE A 50 -21.98 9.48 -4.95
CA ILE A 50 -23.07 8.48 -4.98
C ILE A 50 -24.09 8.75 -3.87
N ARG A 51 -23.62 8.97 -2.63
CA ARG A 51 -24.50 9.28 -1.51
C ARG A 51 -25.30 10.57 -1.70
N LYS A 52 -24.67 11.59 -2.28
CA LYS A 52 -25.34 12.87 -2.54
C LYS A 52 -26.39 12.76 -3.63
N SER A 53 -26.17 11.91 -4.64
CA SER A 53 -27.18 11.59 -5.66
C SER A 53 -28.37 10.83 -5.07
N GLU A 54 -28.14 9.90 -4.14
CA GLU A 54 -29.22 9.15 -3.46
C GLU A 54 -30.08 10.05 -2.56
N ASP A 55 -29.49 11.01 -1.85
CA ASP A 55 -30.19 11.95 -0.94
C ASP A 55 -30.95 13.07 -1.67
N SER A 56 -30.73 13.22 -2.98
CA SER A 56 -31.38 14.26 -3.82
C SER A 56 -32.61 13.74 -4.58
N GLU A 57 -32.87 12.43 -4.55
CA GLU A 57 -34.04 11.80 -5.20
C GLU A 57 -35.16 11.40 -4.21
N GLU A 58 -35.03 11.70 -2.91
CA GLU A 58 -36.12 11.75 -1.91
C GLU A 58 -36.68 13.17 -1.72
#